data_AF-A0AAE9L2H0-F1
#
_entry.id   AF-A0AAE9L2H0-F1
#
_cell.length_a   1.000
_cell.length_b   1.000
_cell.length_c   1.000
_cell.angle_alpha   90.00
_cell.angle_beta   90.00
_cell.angle_gamma   90.00
#
_symmetry.space_group_name_H-M   'P 1'
#
loop_
_entity.id
_entity.type
_entity.pdbx_description
1 polymer ?
#
loop_
_entity_poly.entity_id
_entity_poly.type
_entity_poly.pdbx_seq_one_letter_code
_entity_poly.pdbx_strand_id
1 'polypeptide(L)'
;MKGIAGVFLVALLATLGGCAVALPNRDVEASAWAANYTEDYIYDYRIQTVSGKRTGVGGGNVAEFSRGGTAGIECCGRMPGVGQTVKVVWQVGGRQEDRSEWKTYSRDVVVTGTMPRGSRHHSRLVVRFFPNHEIEAELFPYGELDPKNPRVDKLFSGERVMRHKGE
;
A
#
# COMPACT_ATOMS: atom_id res chain seq x y z
N MET A 1 -34.01 2.12 61.06
CA MET A 1 -33.17 1.09 60.40
C MET A 1 -33.38 1.23 58.90
N LYS A 2 -32.34 1.70 58.20
CA LYS A 2 -32.36 2.11 56.79
C LYS A 2 -31.98 0.90 55.93
N GLY A 3 -32.91 0.37 55.13
CA GLY A 3 -32.61 -0.63 54.10
C GLY A 3 -32.44 0.09 52.77
N ILE A 4 -31.20 0.46 52.44
CA ILE A 4 -30.88 1.16 51.19
C ILE A 4 -30.95 0.15 50.05
N ALA A 5 -31.74 0.54 49.07
CA ALA A 5 -32.11 -0.21 47.89
C ALA A 5 -30.91 -0.64 47.04
N GLY A 6 -31.06 -1.84 46.47
CA GLY A 6 -30.59 -2.27 45.16
C GLY A 6 -29.33 -1.60 44.63
N VAL A 7 -28.21 -2.30 44.81
CA VAL A 7 -26.93 -2.07 44.14
C VAL A 7 -27.17 -2.04 42.63
N PHE A 8 -27.27 -0.82 42.10
CA PHE A 8 -27.40 -0.56 40.68
C PHE A 8 -26.10 -0.96 39.96
N LEU A 9 -26.23 -2.04 39.20
CA LEU A 9 -25.61 -2.38 37.92
C LEU A 9 -24.83 -1.23 37.21
N VAL A 10 -23.66 -0.82 37.70
CA VAL A 10 -22.78 0.16 37.00
C VAL A 10 -21.32 -0.30 37.01
N ALA A 11 -21.05 -1.52 36.52
CA ALA A 11 -19.68 -2.04 36.52
C ALA A 11 -19.29 -2.86 35.27
N LEU A 12 -19.98 -2.71 34.12
CA LEU A 12 -19.68 -3.55 32.96
C LEU A 12 -19.78 -2.84 31.59
N LEU A 13 -19.19 -1.65 31.45
CA LEU A 13 -19.11 -0.92 30.17
C LEU A 13 -17.72 -0.31 29.89
N ALA A 14 -16.66 -0.78 30.54
CA ALA A 14 -15.30 -0.24 30.42
C ALA A 14 -14.35 -1.08 29.55
N THR A 15 -14.86 -1.73 28.50
CA THR A 15 -14.02 -2.45 27.54
C THR A 15 -14.44 -2.10 26.12
N LEU A 16 -13.44 -1.78 25.28
CA LEU A 16 -13.51 -1.34 23.88
C LEU A 16 -13.39 0.18 23.63
N GLY A 17 -12.63 0.88 24.48
CA GLY A 17 -11.96 2.13 24.08
C GLY A 17 -10.70 1.81 23.26
N GLY A 18 -10.85 1.28 22.05
CA GLY A 18 -9.73 1.23 21.11
C GLY A 18 -9.36 2.67 20.74
N CYS A 19 -8.18 3.12 21.14
CA CYS A 19 -7.66 4.41 20.71
C CYS A 19 -7.48 4.39 19.19
N ALA A 20 -8.50 4.82 18.44
CA ALA A 20 -8.29 5.40 17.13
C ALA A 20 -7.50 6.69 17.36
N VAL A 21 -6.18 6.59 17.46
CA VAL A 21 -5.30 7.74 17.37
C VAL A 21 -5.45 8.25 15.94
N ALA A 22 -6.40 9.16 15.74
CA ALA A 22 -6.51 9.93 14.52
C ALA A 22 -5.26 10.81 14.45
N LEU A 23 -4.20 10.26 13.86
CA LEU A 23 -3.00 11.02 13.55
C LEU A 23 -3.40 12.14 12.57
N PRO A 24 -3.07 13.41 12.84
CA PRO A 24 -3.44 14.53 11.99
C PRO A 24 -2.93 14.29 10.57
N ASN A 25 -3.77 14.52 9.55
CA ASN A 25 -3.52 14.35 8.11
C ASN A 25 -2.03 14.35 7.73
N ARG A 26 -1.41 13.16 7.67
CA ARG A 26 -0.01 12.96 7.30
C ARG A 26 0.10 12.65 5.81
N ASP A 27 -0.58 13.45 5.00
CA ASP A 27 -0.48 13.30 3.56
C ASP A 27 0.98 13.52 3.13
N VAL A 28 1.43 12.68 2.22
CA VAL A 28 2.78 12.71 1.67
C VAL A 28 2.70 12.85 0.16
N GLU A 29 3.63 13.61 -0.41
CA GLU A 29 3.86 13.63 -1.84
C GLU A 29 4.79 12.48 -2.20
N ALA A 30 4.30 11.57 -3.04
CA ALA A 30 5.02 10.36 -3.42
C ALA A 30 4.88 10.05 -4.92
N SER A 31 5.92 9.44 -5.51
CA SER A 31 5.83 8.69 -6.76
C SER A 31 5.64 7.20 -6.47
N ALA A 32 5.02 6.45 -7.38
CA ALA A 32 4.76 5.03 -7.19
C ALA A 32 5.81 4.16 -7.90
N TRP A 33 6.34 3.17 -7.19
CA TRP A 33 7.17 2.09 -7.72
C TRP A 33 6.40 0.78 -7.57
N ALA A 34 6.66 -0.21 -8.42
CA ALA A 34 5.99 -1.50 -8.33
C ALA A 34 6.95 -2.68 -8.42
N ALA A 35 6.75 -3.65 -7.53
CA ALA A 35 7.37 -4.97 -7.58
C ALA A 35 6.25 -6.02 -7.71
N ASN A 36 6.39 -6.93 -8.66
CA ASN A 36 5.40 -7.95 -8.97
C ASN A 36 5.99 -9.34 -8.76
N TYR A 37 5.47 -10.03 -7.75
CA TYR A 37 5.79 -11.41 -7.38
C TYR A 37 4.73 -12.39 -7.89
N THR A 38 3.93 -11.99 -8.88
CA THR A 38 2.96 -12.85 -9.57
C THR A 38 3.33 -12.99 -11.04
N GLU A 39 2.70 -13.94 -11.72
CA GLU A 39 2.80 -14.09 -13.18
C GLU A 39 1.73 -13.32 -13.94
N ASP A 40 0.95 -12.48 -13.24
CA ASP A 40 -0.02 -11.60 -13.87
C ASP A 40 0.70 -10.37 -14.43
N TYR A 41 0.37 -9.99 -15.65
CA TYR A 41 0.75 -8.68 -16.17
C TYR A 41 -0.20 -7.62 -15.61
N ILE A 42 0.34 -6.68 -14.84
CA ILE A 42 -0.44 -5.58 -14.26
C ILE A 42 -0.38 -4.39 -15.21
N TYR A 43 -1.48 -4.18 -15.92
CA TYR A 43 -1.56 -3.13 -16.94
C TYR A 43 -1.51 -1.74 -16.30
N ASP A 44 -2.33 -1.50 -15.29
CA ASP A 44 -2.32 -0.27 -14.51
C ASP A 44 -2.64 -0.54 -13.03
N TYR A 45 -2.20 0.38 -12.17
CA TYR A 45 -2.62 0.45 -10.79
C TYR A 45 -2.69 1.91 -10.32
N ARG A 46 -3.57 2.17 -9.36
CA ARG A 46 -3.82 3.49 -8.80
C ARG A 46 -4.07 3.42 -7.31
N ILE A 47 -3.58 4.43 -6.62
CA ILE A 47 -3.80 4.64 -5.19
C ILE A 47 -4.99 5.57 -5.00
N GLN A 48 -5.95 5.13 -4.20
CA GLN A 48 -7.11 5.88 -3.80
C GLN A 48 -7.14 6.04 -2.28
N THR A 49 -7.82 7.09 -1.80
CA THR A 49 -8.28 7.11 -0.41
C THR A 49 -9.28 5.97 -0.18
N VAL A 50 -9.52 5.60 1.08
CA VAL A 50 -10.56 4.60 1.42
C VAL A 50 -11.95 4.99 0.93
N SER A 51 -12.22 6.29 0.77
CA SER A 51 -13.45 6.83 0.18
C SER A 51 -13.51 6.76 -1.36
N GLY A 52 -12.48 6.21 -2.02
CA GLY A 52 -12.41 6.04 -3.47
C GLY A 52 -11.87 7.26 -4.24
N LYS A 53 -11.44 8.33 -3.57
CA LYS A 53 -10.86 9.51 -4.23
C LYS A 53 -9.46 9.17 -4.76
N ARG A 54 -9.19 9.47 -6.04
CA ARG A 54 -7.85 9.31 -6.64
C ARG A 54 -6.84 10.26 -6.00
N THR A 55 -5.65 9.75 -5.70
CA THR A 55 -4.54 10.51 -5.09
C THR A 55 -3.59 11.12 -6.12
N GLY A 56 -3.62 10.62 -7.36
CA GLY A 56 -2.63 10.92 -8.40
C GLY A 56 -1.40 9.99 -8.36
N VAL A 57 -1.26 9.17 -7.31
CA VAL A 57 -0.20 8.16 -7.18
C VAL A 57 -0.65 6.86 -7.85
N GLY A 58 0.23 6.27 -8.66
CA GLY A 58 -0.03 5.03 -9.39
C GLY A 58 1.01 4.76 -10.46
N GLY A 59 0.83 3.69 -11.20
CA GLY A 59 1.74 3.29 -12.27
C GLY A 59 1.11 2.24 -13.18
N GLY A 60 1.92 1.63 -14.03
CA GLY A 60 1.44 0.59 -14.94
C GLY A 60 2.55 -0.10 -15.70
N ASN A 61 2.15 -1.05 -16.53
CA ASN A 61 3.04 -1.96 -17.26
C ASN A 61 4.01 -2.70 -16.31
N VAL A 62 3.49 -3.20 -15.18
CA VAL A 62 4.29 -4.01 -14.26
C VAL A 62 4.43 -5.40 -14.86
N ALA A 63 5.66 -5.75 -15.22
CA ALA A 63 5.94 -7.04 -15.84
C ALA A 63 5.63 -8.20 -14.89
N GLU A 64 5.35 -9.34 -15.48
CA GLU A 64 5.27 -10.64 -14.83
C GLU A 64 6.60 -10.93 -14.09
N PHE A 65 6.56 -11.65 -12.97
CA PHE A 65 7.77 -12.00 -12.20
C PHE A 65 8.81 -12.72 -13.08
N SER A 66 8.38 -13.68 -13.90
CA SER A 66 9.23 -14.37 -14.87
C SER A 66 9.95 -13.44 -15.86
N ARG A 67 9.42 -12.23 -16.07
CA ARG A 67 9.94 -11.20 -17.00
C ARG A 67 10.56 -9.99 -16.28
N GLY A 68 10.88 -10.13 -15.00
CA GLY A 68 11.62 -9.15 -14.21
C GLY A 68 10.78 -8.41 -13.15
N GLY A 69 9.46 -8.55 -13.17
CA GLY A 69 8.62 -8.17 -12.02
C GLY A 69 8.61 -6.68 -11.65
N THR A 70 8.95 -5.75 -12.55
CA THR A 70 9.00 -4.30 -12.25
C THR A 70 8.31 -3.48 -13.34
N ALA A 71 8.17 -2.16 -13.12
CA ALA A 71 7.48 -1.23 -14.01
C ALA A 71 8.33 0.00 -14.36
N GLY A 72 7.96 0.68 -15.45
CA GLY A 72 8.69 1.84 -15.98
C GLY A 72 7.91 3.17 -16.03
N ILE A 73 6.68 3.25 -15.51
CA ILE A 73 5.88 4.49 -15.48
C ILE A 73 5.32 4.73 -14.07
N GLU A 74 5.62 5.92 -13.55
CA GLU A 74 5.34 6.32 -12.16
C GLU A 74 4.63 7.68 -12.15
N CYS A 75 3.37 7.70 -11.74
CA CYS A 75 2.66 8.94 -11.47
C CYS A 75 2.92 9.39 -10.02
N CYS A 76 3.05 10.71 -9.83
CA CYS A 76 3.25 11.33 -8.52
C CYS A 76 2.02 12.12 -8.08
N GLY A 77 1.82 12.20 -6.77
CA GLY A 77 0.68 12.91 -6.19
C GLY A 77 0.70 12.90 -4.67
N ARG A 78 -0.29 13.55 -4.06
CA ARG A 78 -0.49 13.54 -2.61
C ARG A 78 -1.40 12.40 -2.20
N MET A 79 -0.93 11.59 -1.26
CA MET A 79 -1.65 10.43 -0.73
C MET A 79 -1.53 10.35 0.80
N PRO A 80 -2.42 9.60 1.48
CA PRO A 80 -2.23 9.28 2.90
C PRO A 80 -0.87 8.62 3.16
N GLY A 81 -0.20 9.04 4.23
CA GLY A 81 1.15 8.58 4.58
C GLY A 81 1.17 7.33 5.48
N VAL A 82 2.34 7.07 6.09
CA VAL A 82 2.57 5.89 6.93
C VAL A 82 1.58 5.80 8.09
N GLY A 83 1.03 4.60 8.29
CA GLY A 83 0.03 4.28 9.30
C GLY A 83 -1.40 4.55 8.85
N GLN A 84 -1.60 5.16 7.67
CA GLN A 84 -2.93 5.39 7.10
C GLN A 84 -3.28 4.30 6.08
N THR A 85 -4.57 3.98 5.98
CA THR A 85 -5.08 3.01 5.00
C THR A 85 -5.34 3.69 3.66
N VAL A 86 -4.91 3.05 2.58
CA VAL A 86 -5.22 3.40 1.20
C VAL A 86 -5.85 2.23 0.47
N LYS A 87 -6.60 2.51 -0.59
CA LYS A 87 -7.15 1.50 -1.49
C LYS A 87 -6.27 1.42 -2.74
N VAL A 88 -5.67 0.28 -2.99
CA VAL A 88 -4.96 -0.01 -4.25
C VAL A 88 -5.95 -0.66 -5.20
N VAL A 89 -6.10 -0.11 -6.39
CA VAL A 89 -6.93 -0.66 -7.46
C VAL A 89 -6.02 -0.96 -8.63
N TRP A 90 -6.07 -2.16 -9.19
CA TRP A 90 -5.21 -2.57 -10.30
C TRP A 90 -5.96 -3.43 -11.30
N GLN A 91 -5.50 -3.40 -12.55
CA GLN A 91 -6.03 -4.21 -13.63
C GLN A 91 -4.97 -5.22 -14.08
N VAL A 92 -5.41 -6.48 -14.21
CA VAL A 92 -4.60 -7.53 -14.81
C VAL A 92 -5.20 -7.93 -16.14
N GLY A 93 -4.32 -8.20 -17.10
CA GLY A 93 -4.67 -8.72 -18.41
C GLY A 93 -3.41 -9.09 -19.15
N GLY A 94 -3.41 -10.23 -19.84
CA GLY A 94 -2.28 -10.65 -20.66
C GLY A 94 -1.94 -9.60 -21.72
N ARG A 95 -0.65 -9.48 -22.08
CA ARG A 95 -0.20 -8.50 -23.10
C ARG A 95 -0.88 -8.67 -24.47
N GLN A 96 -1.48 -9.83 -24.72
CA GLN A 96 -2.16 -10.20 -25.96
C GLN A 96 -3.67 -10.44 -25.76
N GLU A 97 -4.19 -10.26 -24.55
CA GLU A 97 -5.60 -10.45 -24.24
C GLU A 97 -6.41 -9.21 -24.61
N ASP A 98 -7.67 -9.43 -25.00
CA ASP A 98 -8.60 -8.34 -25.24
C ASP A 98 -8.91 -7.62 -23.91
N ARG A 99 -9.05 -6.29 -23.95
CA ARG A 99 -9.36 -5.48 -22.77
C ARG A 99 -10.66 -5.89 -22.07
N SER A 100 -11.61 -6.48 -22.79
CA SER A 100 -12.86 -7.00 -22.23
C SER A 100 -12.66 -8.21 -21.32
N GLU A 101 -11.53 -8.90 -21.42
CA GLU A 101 -11.18 -10.05 -20.57
C GLU A 101 -10.41 -9.63 -19.31
N TRP A 102 -10.00 -8.36 -19.24
CA TRP A 102 -9.20 -7.86 -18.13
C TRP A 102 -9.99 -7.85 -16.82
N LYS A 103 -9.29 -8.19 -15.75
CA LYS A 103 -9.87 -8.24 -14.40
C LYS A 103 -9.40 -7.04 -13.60
N THR A 104 -10.33 -6.38 -12.93
CA THR A 104 -10.01 -5.31 -11.99
C THR A 104 -10.11 -5.85 -10.58
N TYR A 105 -9.06 -5.62 -9.79
CA TYR A 105 -9.01 -5.94 -8.38
C TYR A 105 -8.85 -4.68 -7.54
N SER A 106 -9.21 -4.78 -6.27
CA SER A 106 -8.95 -3.72 -5.30
C SER A 106 -8.69 -4.28 -3.92
N ARG A 107 -7.82 -3.63 -3.16
CA ARG A 107 -7.51 -4.01 -1.78
C ARG A 107 -7.17 -2.80 -0.94
N ASP A 108 -7.69 -2.79 0.29
CA ASP A 108 -7.33 -1.80 1.29
C ASP A 108 -6.08 -2.28 2.02
N VAL A 109 -5.06 -1.42 2.09
CA VAL A 109 -3.75 -1.72 2.69
C VAL A 109 -3.29 -0.56 3.53
N VAL A 110 -2.63 -0.87 4.65
CA VAL A 110 -1.98 0.15 5.48
C VAL A 110 -0.64 0.51 4.85
N VAL A 111 -0.39 1.80 4.67
CA VAL A 111 0.93 2.28 4.21
C VAL A 111 1.93 2.08 5.35
N THR A 112 2.97 1.30 5.10
CA THR A 112 4.06 1.03 6.05
C THR A 112 5.30 1.84 5.69
N GLY A 113 6.41 1.64 6.43
CA GLY A 113 7.69 2.27 6.14
C GLY A 113 7.94 3.53 6.96
N THR A 114 8.53 4.56 6.34
CA THR A 114 9.07 5.71 7.07
C THR A 114 8.57 7.03 6.47
N MET A 115 8.05 7.91 7.32
CA MET A 115 7.66 9.26 6.88
C MET A 115 8.91 10.12 6.61
N PRO A 116 8.93 10.91 5.52
CA PRO A 116 10.02 11.84 5.26
C PRO A 116 10.07 12.92 6.36
N ARG A 117 11.29 13.30 6.77
CA ARG A 117 11.52 14.35 7.80
C ARG A 117 11.45 15.79 7.24
N GLY A 118 11.03 15.97 6.00
CA GLY A 118 10.94 17.28 5.33
C GLY A 118 10.29 17.18 3.95
N SER A 119 9.98 18.34 3.34
CA SER A 119 9.10 18.42 2.16
C SER A 119 9.82 18.69 0.82
N ARG A 120 11.16 18.66 0.76
CA ARG A 120 11.89 19.10 -0.44
C ARG A 120 12.06 18.02 -1.51
N HIS A 121 11.85 16.76 -1.18
CA HIS A 121 11.96 15.64 -2.12
C HIS A 121 10.73 14.75 -2.02
N HIS A 122 10.21 14.31 -3.16
CA HIS A 122 9.10 13.36 -3.19
C HIS A 122 9.56 12.01 -2.61
N SER A 123 8.71 11.40 -1.80
CA SER A 123 8.92 10.04 -1.32
C SER A 123 8.61 9.04 -2.43
N ARG A 124 8.95 7.78 -2.24
CA ARG A 124 8.59 6.69 -3.15
C ARG A 124 7.71 5.70 -2.42
N LEU A 125 6.54 5.43 -2.97
CA LEU A 125 5.67 4.36 -2.51
C LEU A 125 5.97 3.11 -3.34
N VAL A 126 6.55 2.08 -2.74
CA VAL A 126 6.68 0.78 -3.38
C VAL A 126 5.39 -0.01 -3.12
N VAL A 127 4.72 -0.40 -4.20
CA VAL A 127 3.56 -1.30 -4.18
C VAL A 127 4.05 -2.70 -4.58
N ARG A 128 3.85 -3.67 -3.71
CA ARG A 128 4.22 -5.06 -3.96
C ARG A 128 2.97 -5.89 -4.22
N PHE A 129 2.98 -6.63 -5.31
CA PHE A 129 1.91 -7.54 -5.69
C PHE A 129 2.37 -8.97 -5.44
N PHE A 130 1.53 -9.75 -4.75
CA PHE A 130 1.80 -11.12 -4.36
C PHE A 130 0.69 -12.07 -4.83
N PRO A 131 0.96 -13.39 -4.89
CA PRO A 131 -0.06 -14.38 -5.24
C PRO A 131 -1.33 -14.25 -4.40
N ASN A 132 -2.46 -14.68 -4.97
CA ASN A 132 -3.79 -14.56 -4.36
C ASN A 132 -4.27 -13.12 -4.15
N HIS A 133 -3.81 -12.17 -4.98
CA HIS A 133 -4.22 -10.76 -4.93
C HIS A 133 -3.88 -10.09 -3.58
N GLU A 134 -2.80 -10.53 -2.96
CA GLU A 134 -2.22 -9.89 -1.78
C GLU A 134 -1.34 -8.71 -2.20
N ILE A 135 -1.38 -7.63 -1.41
CA ILE A 135 -0.63 -6.39 -1.69
C ILE A 135 0.03 -5.86 -0.43
N GLU A 136 1.19 -5.23 -0.61
CA GLU A 136 1.78 -4.31 0.35
C GLU A 136 2.04 -2.94 -0.26
N ALA A 137 2.01 -1.91 0.58
CA ALA A 137 2.37 -0.56 0.21
C ALA A 137 3.34 -0.03 1.26
N GLU A 138 4.55 0.32 0.83
CA GLU A 138 5.62 0.76 1.71
C GLU A 138 6.21 2.08 1.23
N LEU A 139 6.29 3.04 2.14
CA LEU A 139 6.83 4.37 1.86
C LEU A 139 8.32 4.42 2.21
N PHE A 140 9.10 4.87 1.24
CA PHE A 140 10.52 5.16 1.36
C PHE A 140 10.74 6.67 1.21
N PRO A 141 11.39 7.32 2.18
CA PRO A 141 11.94 8.64 2.01
C PRO A 141 12.91 8.68 0.81
N TYR A 142 13.08 9.87 0.24
CA TYR A 142 14.04 10.06 -0.85
C TYR A 142 15.44 9.58 -0.44
N GLY A 143 16.10 8.83 -1.33
CA GLY A 143 17.44 8.28 -1.09
C GLY A 143 17.47 6.94 -0.33
N GLU A 144 16.33 6.44 0.17
CA GLU A 144 16.29 5.15 0.88
C GLU A 144 15.99 3.94 -0.02
N LEU A 145 15.70 4.14 -1.30
CA LEU A 145 15.67 3.07 -2.32
C LEU A 145 17.09 2.74 -2.81
N ASP A 146 17.98 2.42 -1.88
CA ASP A 146 19.30 1.84 -2.18
C ASP A 146 19.14 0.31 -2.30
N PRO A 147 19.64 -0.35 -3.37
CA PRO A 147 19.62 -1.82 -3.48
C PRO A 147 20.26 -2.56 -2.30
N LYS A 148 21.12 -1.90 -1.50
CA LYS A 148 21.70 -2.47 -0.27
C LYS A 148 20.75 -2.44 0.93
N ASN A 149 19.69 -1.65 0.87
CA ASN A 149 18.68 -1.61 1.92
C ASN A 149 17.84 -2.92 1.83
N PRO A 150 17.81 -3.75 2.89
CA PRO A 150 17.12 -5.04 2.84
C PRO A 150 15.60 -4.91 2.62
N ARG A 151 15.02 -3.73 2.87
CA ARG A 151 13.60 -3.45 2.58
C ARG A 151 13.34 -3.29 1.08
N VAL A 152 14.35 -2.90 0.31
CA VAL A 152 14.24 -2.67 -1.13
C VAL A 152 14.26 -3.99 -1.87
N ASP A 153 13.31 -4.16 -2.77
CA ASP A 153 13.15 -5.40 -3.51
C ASP A 153 14.31 -5.64 -4.46
N LYS A 154 14.90 -6.83 -4.39
CA LYS A 154 15.96 -7.30 -5.29
C LYS A 154 15.55 -7.27 -6.77
N LEU A 155 14.25 -7.28 -7.05
CA LEU A 155 13.74 -7.08 -8.40
C LEU A 155 14.21 -5.75 -9.02
N PHE A 156 14.39 -4.70 -8.21
CA PHE A 156 14.91 -3.41 -8.68
C PHE A 156 16.40 -3.43 -9.04
N SER A 157 17.17 -4.44 -8.60
CA SER A 157 18.55 -4.69 -9.05
C SER A 157 18.64 -5.70 -10.21
N GLY A 158 17.49 -6.17 -10.73
CA GLY A 158 17.42 -7.20 -11.76
C GLY A 158 17.57 -8.64 -11.23
N GLU A 159 17.69 -8.80 -9.91
CA GLU A 159 17.74 -10.11 -9.26
C GLU A 159 16.32 -10.66 -9.08
N ARG A 160 16.02 -11.77 -9.74
CA ARG A 160 14.72 -12.46 -9.65
C ARG A 160 14.64 -13.35 -8.41
N VAL A 161 14.52 -12.73 -7.25
CA VAL A 161 14.34 -13.40 -5.95
C VAL A 161 12.92 -13.19 -5.46
N MET A 162 12.21 -14.28 -5.17
CA MET A 162 10.88 -14.22 -4.56
C MET A 162 10.96 -13.61 -3.17
N ARG A 163 10.00 -12.71 -2.88
CA ARG A 163 9.75 -12.18 -1.54
C ARG A 163 8.43 -12.74 -1.02
N HIS A 164 8.35 -12.96 0.28
CA HIS A 164 7.08 -13.24 0.94
C HIS A 164 6.51 -11.98 1.58
N LYS A 165 5.18 -11.91 1.64
CA LYS A 165 4.48 -10.83 2.33
C LYS A 165 4.92 -10.76 3.80
N GLY A 166 5.32 -9.59 4.28
CA GLY A 166 5.71 -9.31 5.65
C GLY A 166 7.19 -9.53 5.99
N GLU A 167 8.03 -9.94 5.03
CA GLU A 167 9.50 -9.88 5.15
C GLU A 167 9.99 -8.43 5.16
#